data_AF-A0A1F9D471-F1
#
_entry.id   AF-A0A1F9D471-F1
#
_cell.length_a   1.000
_cell.length_b   1.000
_cell.length_c   1.000
_cell.angle_alpha   90.00
_cell.angle_beta   90.00
_cell.angle_gamma   90.00
#
_symmetry.space_group_name_H-M   'P 1'
#
loop_
_entity.id
_entity.type
_entity.pdbx_description
1 polymer ?
#
loop_
_entity_poly.entity_id
_entity_poly.type
_entity_poly.pdbx_seq_one_letter_code
_entity_poly.pdbx_strand_id
1 'polypeptide(L)'
;MVPGFFIKIYKILERNMFDFNNETYNLILKQIYRYLKNLFRSVNEAVFLISFTMAFYIIILYYTKYWWYLFKSTNVGQVYAEQFYYNYQMTNDVLDRNVFDLSIDLTITSFVICFLVSSFCQIFFISRYLYSGRGSFTRIIFLGLPLTYIVAAYIMPVHEFNNMDTAFIMAVIPTFCVFMGCFRLSEKLLPEFDDIIRKVNQLGKSLFG
;
A
#
# COMPACT_ATOMS: atom_id res chain seq x y z
N MET A 1 27.81 -22.50 -63.09
CA MET A 1 26.61 -21.61 -63.06
C MET A 1 25.75 -21.92 -61.83
N VAL A 2 26.17 -21.59 -60.61
CA VAL A 2 25.32 -21.63 -59.38
C VAL A 2 25.63 -20.53 -58.32
N PRO A 3 26.42 -19.44 -58.55
CA PRO A 3 26.65 -18.47 -57.47
C PRO A 3 25.51 -17.46 -57.25
N GLY A 4 24.62 -17.23 -58.23
CA GLY A 4 23.61 -16.16 -58.15
C GLY A 4 22.39 -16.46 -57.27
N PHE A 5 22.03 -17.74 -57.08
CA PHE A 5 20.81 -18.11 -56.35
C PHE A 5 21.00 -18.02 -54.82
N PHE A 6 22.16 -18.42 -54.32
CA PHE A 6 22.50 -18.35 -52.90
C PHE A 6 22.59 -16.91 -52.38
N ILE A 7 23.13 -15.98 -53.19
CA ILE A 7 23.21 -14.56 -52.81
C ILE A 7 21.82 -13.94 -52.66
N LYS A 8 20.85 -14.36 -53.50
CA LYS A 8 19.48 -13.84 -53.44
C LYS A 8 18.72 -14.35 -52.21
N ILE A 9 18.93 -15.60 -51.82
CA ILE A 9 18.34 -16.19 -50.60
C ILE A 9 18.93 -15.53 -49.34
N TYR A 10 20.25 -15.32 -49.31
CA TYR A 10 20.90 -14.68 -48.15
C TYR A 10 20.38 -13.26 -47.93
N LYS A 11 20.24 -12.47 -49.00
CA LYS A 11 19.70 -11.09 -48.92
C LYS A 11 18.24 -11.03 -48.49
N ILE A 12 17.43 -12.05 -48.80
CA ILE A 12 16.04 -12.14 -48.35
C ILE A 12 15.97 -12.54 -46.87
N LEU A 13 16.80 -13.50 -46.45
CA LEU A 13 16.89 -13.91 -45.04
C LEU A 13 17.38 -12.78 -44.14
N GLU A 14 18.40 -12.04 -44.57
CA GLU A 14 18.95 -10.91 -43.82
C GLU A 14 17.92 -9.78 -43.66
N ARG A 15 17.15 -9.47 -44.72
CA ARG A 15 16.09 -8.46 -44.68
C ARG A 15 14.93 -8.87 -43.77
N ASN A 16 14.49 -10.12 -43.87
CA ASN A 16 13.42 -10.65 -43.02
C ASN A 16 13.84 -10.76 -41.55
N MET A 17 15.11 -11.10 -41.25
CA MET A 17 15.63 -11.10 -39.88
C MET A 17 15.67 -9.69 -39.30
N PHE A 18 16.07 -8.68 -40.09
CA PHE A 18 16.15 -7.29 -39.61
C PHE A 18 14.76 -6.70 -39.35
N ASP A 19 13.79 -6.96 -40.23
CA ASP A 19 12.39 -6.50 -40.06
C ASP A 19 11.71 -7.20 -38.87
N PHE A 20 11.92 -8.51 -38.69
CA PHE A 20 11.39 -9.26 -37.54
C PHE A 20 11.96 -8.76 -36.21
N ASN A 21 13.24 -8.38 -36.19
CA ASN A 21 13.88 -7.80 -35.02
C ASN A 21 13.22 -6.45 -34.69
N ASN A 22 13.03 -5.58 -35.68
CA ASN A 22 12.44 -4.24 -35.49
C ASN A 22 10.98 -4.29 -35.00
N GLU A 23 10.16 -5.19 -35.53
CA GLU A 23 8.76 -5.35 -35.09
C GLU A 23 8.67 -5.86 -33.64
N THR A 24 9.51 -6.84 -33.29
CA THR A 24 9.59 -7.40 -31.93
C THR A 24 10.09 -6.36 -30.92
N TYR A 25 11.12 -5.57 -31.26
CA TYR A 25 11.60 -4.46 -30.42
C TYR A 25 10.51 -3.41 -30.18
N ASN A 26 9.76 -3.02 -31.21
CA ASN A 26 8.67 -2.07 -31.08
C ASN A 26 7.55 -2.60 -30.16
N LEU A 27 7.24 -3.90 -30.21
CA LEU A 27 6.27 -4.53 -29.33
C LEU A 27 6.74 -4.54 -27.87
N ILE A 28 8.00 -4.91 -27.61
CA ILE A 28 8.58 -4.92 -26.26
C ILE A 28 8.61 -3.50 -25.69
N LEU A 29 9.07 -2.51 -26.45
CA LEU A 29 9.07 -1.11 -26.04
C LEU A 29 7.67 -0.60 -25.70
N LYS A 30 6.66 -0.97 -26.51
CA LYS A 30 5.25 -0.60 -26.26
C LYS A 30 4.71 -1.25 -24.97
N GLN A 31 5.11 -2.49 -24.67
CA GLN A 31 4.74 -3.16 -23.42
C GLN A 31 5.43 -2.52 -22.21
N ILE A 32 6.74 -2.25 -22.29
CA ILE A 32 7.51 -1.58 -21.23
C ILE A 32 6.93 -0.19 -20.96
N TYR A 33 6.66 0.60 -22.01
CA TYR A 33 6.05 1.92 -21.88
C TYR A 33 4.68 1.87 -21.21
N ARG A 34 3.84 0.88 -21.57
CA ARG A 34 2.53 0.67 -20.94
C ARG A 34 2.69 0.31 -19.46
N TYR A 35 3.65 -0.54 -19.11
CA TYR A 35 3.93 -0.92 -17.73
C TYR A 35 4.42 0.27 -16.91
N LEU A 36 5.39 1.03 -17.42
CA LEU A 36 5.88 2.26 -16.79
C LEU A 36 4.76 3.28 -16.58
N LYS A 37 3.92 3.52 -17.59
CA LYS A 37 2.78 4.42 -17.48
C LYS A 37 1.80 4.00 -16.39
N ASN A 38 1.54 2.69 -16.27
CA ASN A 38 0.69 2.16 -15.21
C ASN A 38 1.34 2.29 -13.83
N LEU A 39 2.65 2.04 -13.73
CA LEU A 39 3.41 2.20 -12.48
C LEU A 39 3.38 3.65 -12.00
N PHE A 40 3.67 4.63 -12.87
CA PHE A 40 3.57 6.05 -12.53
C PHE A 40 2.16 6.45 -12.07
N ARG A 41 1.12 5.91 -12.72
CA ARG A 41 -0.27 6.16 -12.31
C ARG A 41 -0.54 5.62 -10.91
N SER A 42 -0.09 4.41 -10.61
CA SER A 42 -0.25 3.79 -9.28
C SER A 42 0.54 4.52 -8.20
N VAL A 43 1.76 4.97 -8.51
CA VAL A 43 2.57 5.78 -7.58
C VAL A 43 1.87 7.10 -7.28
N ASN A 44 1.36 7.80 -8.29
CA ASN A 44 0.59 9.03 -8.06
C ASN A 44 -0.65 8.78 -7.20
N GLU A 45 -1.38 7.69 -7.47
CA GLU A 45 -2.53 7.28 -6.65
C GLU A 45 -2.16 7.02 -5.19
N ALA A 46 -1.01 6.37 -4.94
CA ALA A 46 -0.48 6.15 -3.60
C ALA A 46 -0.08 7.47 -2.91
N VAL A 47 0.61 8.37 -3.60
CA VAL A 47 1.01 9.68 -3.08
C VAL A 47 -0.23 10.51 -2.69
N PHE A 48 -1.26 10.53 -3.53
CA PHE A 48 -2.53 11.20 -3.21
C PHE A 48 -3.21 10.57 -1.99
N LEU A 49 -3.25 9.24 -1.90
CA LEU A 49 -3.85 8.53 -0.77
C LEU A 49 -3.13 8.86 0.55
N ILE A 50 -1.79 8.79 0.56
CA ILE A 50 -0.97 9.10 1.74
C ILE A 50 -1.15 10.56 2.13
N SER A 51 -1.04 11.49 1.18
CA SER A 51 -1.15 12.93 1.44
C SER A 51 -2.53 13.30 1.98
N PHE A 52 -3.60 12.74 1.40
CA PHE A 52 -4.97 12.97 1.86
C PHE A 52 -5.20 12.39 3.26
N THR A 53 -4.74 11.17 3.51
CA THR A 53 -4.87 10.51 4.83
C THR A 53 -4.11 11.28 5.89
N MET A 54 -2.90 11.71 5.59
CA MET A 54 -2.06 12.50 6.49
C MET A 54 -2.73 13.84 6.82
N ALA A 55 -3.19 14.60 5.81
CA ALA A 55 -3.89 15.86 6.04
C ALA A 55 -5.17 15.68 6.86
N PHE A 56 -5.97 14.65 6.54
CA PHE A 56 -7.17 14.31 7.27
C PHE A 56 -6.88 13.95 8.74
N TYR A 57 -5.83 13.16 8.97
CA TYR A 57 -5.45 12.73 10.32
C TYR A 57 -4.89 13.89 11.16
N ILE A 58 -4.07 14.77 10.55
CA ILE A 58 -3.61 16.01 11.18
C ILE A 58 -4.81 16.84 11.64
N ILE A 59 -5.80 17.04 10.78
CA ILE A 59 -7.02 17.79 11.10
C ILE A 59 -7.72 17.16 12.32
N ILE A 60 -7.91 15.85 12.33
CA ILE A 60 -8.54 15.14 13.45
C ILE A 60 -7.77 15.36 14.74
N LEU A 61 -6.45 15.16 14.74
CA LEU A 61 -5.63 15.33 15.94
C LEU A 61 -5.64 16.77 16.45
N TYR A 62 -5.63 17.76 15.57
CA TYR A 62 -5.77 19.17 15.95
C TYR A 62 -7.11 19.46 16.59
N TYR A 63 -8.21 18.96 16.02
CA TYR A 63 -9.53 19.09 16.63
C TYR A 63 -9.56 18.41 17.99
N THR A 64 -9.08 17.17 18.10
CA THR A 64 -9.03 16.45 19.39
C THR A 64 -8.21 17.21 20.43
N LYS A 65 -7.05 17.76 20.06
CA LYS A 65 -6.23 18.60 20.94
C LYS A 65 -6.97 19.85 21.41
N TYR A 66 -7.67 20.52 20.49
CA TYR A 66 -8.47 21.71 20.81
C TYR A 66 -9.64 21.38 21.75
N TRP A 67 -10.40 20.33 21.45
CA TRP A 67 -11.50 19.85 22.30
C TRP A 67 -11.01 19.45 23.69
N TRP A 68 -9.86 18.78 23.77
CA TRP A 68 -9.24 18.43 25.03
C TRP A 68 -8.82 19.66 25.85
N TYR A 69 -8.24 20.68 25.21
CA TYR A 69 -7.90 21.93 25.87
C TYR A 69 -9.13 22.65 26.43
N LEU A 70 -10.22 22.71 25.66
CA LEU A 70 -11.49 23.24 26.14
C LEU A 70 -12.03 22.42 27.32
N PHE A 71 -12.00 21.09 27.23
CA PHE A 71 -12.44 20.21 28.31
C PHE A 71 -11.68 20.47 29.62
N LYS A 72 -10.35 20.59 29.57
CA LYS A 72 -9.50 20.93 30.72
C LYS A 72 -9.89 22.23 31.42
N SER A 73 -10.40 23.21 30.67
CA SER A 73 -10.78 24.52 31.21
C SER A 73 -12.11 24.50 32.00
N THR A 74 -12.89 23.41 31.89
CA THR A 74 -14.18 23.28 32.58
C THR A 74 -14.00 22.68 33.98
N ASN A 75 -14.94 22.96 34.89
CA ASN A 75 -14.96 22.36 36.23
C ASN A 75 -15.00 20.81 36.16
N VAL A 76 -15.76 20.26 35.21
CA VAL A 76 -15.80 18.80 34.98
C VAL A 76 -14.43 18.24 34.61
N GLY A 77 -13.67 18.96 33.76
CA GLY A 77 -12.31 18.56 33.39
C GLY A 77 -11.32 18.60 34.56
N GLN A 78 -11.45 19.57 35.46
CA GLN A 78 -10.65 19.66 36.69
C GLN A 78 -10.94 18.48 37.63
N VAL A 79 -12.22 18.20 37.89
CA VAL A 79 -12.63 17.04 38.71
C VAL A 79 -12.18 15.72 38.06
N TYR A 80 -12.26 15.60 36.72
CA TYR A 80 -11.77 14.42 36.01
C TYR A 80 -10.26 14.24 36.20
N ALA A 81 -9.47 15.32 36.14
CA ALA A 81 -8.02 15.25 36.35
C ALA A 81 -7.65 14.78 37.76
N GLU A 82 -8.44 15.16 38.76
CA GLU A 82 -8.25 14.72 40.16
C GLU A 82 -8.66 13.26 40.36
N GLN A 83 -9.79 12.84 39.79
CA GLN A 83 -10.33 11.48 39.97
C GLN A 83 -9.62 10.42 39.11
N PHE A 84 -9.19 10.78 37.91
CA PHE A 84 -8.61 9.88 36.91
C PHE A 84 -7.23 10.38 36.43
N TYR A 85 -6.35 10.68 37.39
CA TYR A 85 -5.03 11.26 37.15
C TYR A 85 -4.21 10.51 36.09
N TYR A 86 -4.19 9.18 36.13
CA TYR A 86 -3.44 8.37 35.17
C TYR A 86 -3.95 8.57 33.73
N ASN A 87 -5.26 8.46 33.50
CA ASN A 87 -5.86 8.63 32.16
C ASN A 87 -5.67 10.06 31.64
N TYR A 88 -5.76 11.05 32.54
CA TYR A 88 -5.50 12.44 32.22
C TYR A 88 -4.06 12.66 31.76
N GLN A 89 -3.08 12.11 32.47
CA GLN A 89 -1.66 12.16 32.08
C GLN A 89 -1.43 11.45 30.74
N MET A 90 -1.96 10.25 30.55
CA MET A 90 -1.83 9.52 29.28
C MET A 90 -2.33 10.33 28.09
N THR A 91 -3.46 11.00 28.25
CA THR A 91 -4.05 11.81 27.17
C THR A 91 -3.18 13.04 26.88
N ASN A 92 -2.57 13.63 27.91
CA ASN A 92 -1.62 14.74 27.74
C ASN A 92 -0.34 14.30 27.05
N ASP A 93 0.24 13.17 27.47
CA ASP A 93 1.45 12.63 26.86
C ASP A 93 1.28 12.39 25.36
N VAL A 94 0.07 12.05 24.91
CA VAL A 94 -0.24 11.89 23.49
C VAL A 94 -0.39 13.25 22.80
N LEU A 95 -1.13 14.18 23.41
CA LEU A 95 -1.49 15.46 22.78
C LEU A 95 -0.39 16.52 22.85
N ASP A 96 0.57 16.39 23.77
CA ASP A 96 1.72 17.28 23.90
C ASP A 96 2.82 16.98 22.88
N ARG A 97 2.76 15.83 22.21
CA ARG A 97 3.64 15.48 21.09
C ARG A 97 3.40 16.36 19.87
N ASN A 98 4.41 16.44 19.00
CA ASN A 98 4.26 17.11 17.72
C ASN A 98 3.27 16.34 16.84
N VAL A 99 2.10 16.94 16.64
CA VAL A 99 0.99 16.36 15.86
C VAL A 99 1.43 16.07 14.42
N PHE A 100 2.30 16.89 13.85
CA PHE A 100 2.78 16.70 12.48
C PHE A 100 3.65 15.45 12.35
N ASP A 101 4.70 15.36 13.17
CA ASP A 101 5.65 14.23 13.12
C ASP A 101 4.91 12.91 13.40
N LEU A 102 4.07 12.90 14.43
CA LEU A 102 3.26 11.73 14.77
C LEU A 102 2.32 11.31 13.63
N SER A 103 1.70 12.27 12.94
CA SER A 103 0.81 11.99 11.82
C SER A 103 1.54 11.43 10.61
N ILE A 104 2.72 11.97 10.31
CA ILE A 104 3.57 11.52 9.21
C ILE A 104 4.02 10.09 9.47
N ASP A 105 4.61 9.84 10.65
CA ASP A 105 5.16 8.53 11.01
C ASP A 105 4.08 7.45 11.06
N LEU A 106 2.92 7.73 11.68
CA LEU A 106 1.80 6.80 11.68
C LEU A 106 1.27 6.51 10.28
N THR A 107 1.07 7.54 9.45
CA THR A 107 0.50 7.35 8.10
C THR A 107 1.45 6.56 7.20
N ILE A 108 2.74 6.89 7.20
CA ILE A 108 3.76 6.19 6.41
C ILE A 108 3.91 4.75 6.90
N THR A 109 4.01 4.54 8.21
CA THR A 109 4.13 3.19 8.80
C THR A 109 2.91 2.34 8.48
N SER A 110 1.70 2.87 8.67
CA SER A 110 0.45 2.21 8.28
C SER A 110 0.47 1.83 6.80
N PHE A 111 0.87 2.76 5.92
CA PHE A 111 0.93 2.50 4.48
C PHE A 111 1.90 1.37 4.14
N VAL A 112 3.13 1.43 4.67
CA VAL A 112 4.17 0.42 4.39
C VAL A 112 3.73 -0.96 4.88
N ILE A 113 3.24 -1.06 6.12
CA ILE A 113 2.80 -2.34 6.70
C ILE A 113 1.60 -2.89 5.92
N CYS A 114 0.58 -2.06 5.65
CA CYS A 114 -0.58 -2.48 4.85
C CYS A 114 -0.18 -2.92 3.44
N PHE A 115 0.74 -2.21 2.79
CA PHE A 115 1.21 -2.55 1.44
C PHE A 115 2.00 -3.86 1.44
N LEU A 116 2.90 -4.08 2.41
CA LEU A 116 3.65 -5.33 2.54
C LEU A 116 2.72 -6.52 2.75
N VAL A 117 1.82 -6.45 3.74
CA VAL A 117 0.88 -7.53 4.03
C VAL A 117 -0.04 -7.78 2.83
N SER A 118 -0.52 -6.72 2.19
CA SER A 118 -1.35 -6.88 1.00
C SER A 118 -0.61 -7.53 -0.16
N SER A 119 0.67 -7.17 -0.36
CA SER A 119 1.54 -7.79 -1.36
C SER A 119 1.73 -9.29 -1.08
N PHE A 120 1.98 -9.66 0.18
CA PHE A 120 2.03 -11.05 0.59
C PHE A 120 0.70 -11.78 0.34
N CYS A 121 -0.44 -11.17 0.73
CA CYS A 121 -1.75 -11.76 0.48
C CYS A 121 -2.04 -11.98 -1.01
N GLN A 122 -1.60 -11.08 -1.87
CA GLN A 122 -1.74 -11.19 -3.33
C GLN A 122 -0.87 -12.32 -3.89
N ILE A 123 0.36 -12.44 -3.42
CA ILE A 123 1.31 -13.49 -3.82
C ILE A 123 0.79 -14.89 -3.46
N PHE A 124 0.21 -15.05 -2.26
CA PHE A 124 -0.27 -16.34 -1.76
C PHE A 124 -1.73 -16.67 -2.12
N PHE A 125 -2.38 -15.88 -3.00
CA PHE A 125 -3.81 -16.02 -3.36
C PHE A 125 -4.81 -15.91 -2.20
N ILE A 126 -4.34 -15.48 -1.03
CA ILE A 126 -5.19 -15.23 0.13
C ILE A 126 -6.17 -14.09 -0.17
N SER A 127 -5.76 -13.13 -1.02
CA SER A 127 -6.62 -12.04 -1.49
C SER A 127 -7.88 -12.56 -2.15
N ARG A 128 -7.81 -13.56 -3.03
CA ARG A 128 -9.00 -14.06 -3.74
C ARG A 128 -10.02 -14.72 -2.80
N TYR A 129 -9.55 -15.40 -1.76
CA TYR A 129 -10.42 -16.06 -0.78
C TYR A 129 -11.02 -15.07 0.23
N LEU A 130 -10.21 -14.14 0.75
CA LEU A 130 -10.66 -13.19 1.77
C LEU A 130 -11.35 -11.95 1.19
N TYR A 131 -10.97 -11.54 -0.02
CA TYR A 131 -11.44 -10.32 -0.65
C TYR A 131 -12.66 -10.61 -1.54
N SER A 132 -12.56 -11.40 -2.61
CA SER A 132 -13.63 -11.50 -3.63
C SER A 132 -15.00 -11.95 -3.14
N GLY A 133 -15.10 -12.72 -2.04
CA GLY A 133 -16.37 -13.27 -1.55
C GLY A 133 -17.05 -12.50 -0.41
N ARG A 134 -16.40 -11.49 0.19
CA ARG A 134 -16.86 -10.85 1.43
C ARG A 134 -17.05 -9.35 1.28
N GLY A 135 -18.09 -8.80 1.91
CA GLY A 135 -18.38 -7.36 1.89
C GLY A 135 -17.26 -6.50 2.51
N SER A 136 -17.19 -5.22 2.15
CA SER A 136 -16.12 -4.32 2.61
C SER A 136 -15.97 -4.27 4.13
N PHE A 137 -17.09 -4.35 4.87
CA PHE A 137 -17.10 -4.28 6.33
C PHE A 137 -16.43 -5.48 7.00
N THR A 138 -16.67 -6.70 6.51
CA THR A 138 -16.03 -7.88 7.09
C THR A 138 -14.53 -7.90 6.81
N ARG A 139 -14.09 -7.40 5.65
CA ARG A 139 -12.65 -7.24 5.36
C ARG A 139 -11.96 -6.29 6.34
N ILE A 140 -12.61 -5.17 6.66
CA ILE A 140 -12.12 -4.18 7.63
C ILE A 140 -11.95 -4.83 9.01
N ILE A 141 -12.93 -5.60 9.47
CA ILE A 141 -12.84 -6.26 10.79
C ILE A 141 -11.77 -7.36 10.79
N PHE A 142 -11.79 -8.26 9.82
CA PHE A 142 -10.93 -9.45 9.84
C PHE A 142 -9.47 -9.17 9.48
N LEU A 143 -9.20 -8.22 8.58
CA LEU A 143 -7.84 -7.88 8.17
C LEU A 143 -7.39 -6.54 8.72
N GLY A 144 -8.27 -5.54 8.73
CA GLY A 144 -7.93 -4.20 9.20
C GLY A 144 -7.57 -4.16 10.69
N LEU A 145 -8.34 -4.81 11.57
CA LEU A 145 -8.01 -4.81 13.02
C LEU A 145 -6.65 -5.48 13.34
N PRO A 146 -6.33 -6.69 12.83
CA PRO A 146 -5.00 -7.27 13.01
C PRO A 146 -3.88 -6.40 12.43
N LEU A 147 -4.11 -5.78 11.26
CA LEU A 147 -3.15 -4.85 10.67
C LEU A 147 -2.90 -3.63 11.55
N THR A 148 -3.97 -3.03 12.10
CA THR A 148 -3.84 -1.93 13.05
C THR A 148 -3.05 -2.35 14.29
N TYR A 149 -3.26 -3.56 14.78
CA TYR A 149 -2.47 -4.09 15.91
C TYR A 149 -0.99 -4.22 15.57
N ILE A 150 -0.64 -4.69 14.36
CA ILE A 150 0.75 -4.77 13.91
C ILE A 150 1.38 -3.37 13.80
N VAL A 151 0.65 -2.40 13.24
CA VAL A 151 1.11 -1.00 13.16
C VAL A 151 1.32 -0.42 14.56
N ALA A 152 0.37 -0.65 15.47
CA ALA A 152 0.47 -0.21 16.86
C ALA A 152 1.67 -0.82 17.58
N ALA A 153 1.95 -2.11 17.35
CA ALA A 153 3.08 -2.80 17.96
C ALA A 153 4.41 -2.26 17.46
N TYR A 154 4.48 -1.82 16.20
CA TYR A 154 5.66 -1.17 15.63
C TYR A 154 5.84 0.26 16.13
N ILE A 155 4.76 1.04 16.22
CA ILE A 155 4.82 2.46 16.59
C ILE A 155 5.02 2.68 18.10
N MET A 156 4.59 1.72 18.92
CA MET A 156 4.69 1.78 20.39
C MET A 156 6.12 2.07 20.88
N PRO A 157 7.16 1.30 20.48
CA PRO A 157 8.53 1.61 20.89
C PRO A 157 9.11 2.86 20.23
N VAL A 158 8.69 3.22 19.00
CA VAL A 158 9.23 4.37 18.25
C VAL A 158 8.85 5.69 18.89
N HIS A 159 7.59 5.80 19.34
CA HIS A 159 7.12 6.98 20.05
C HIS A 159 7.02 6.75 21.55
N GLU A 160 7.57 5.68 22.12
CA GLU A 160 7.52 5.44 23.57
C GLU A 160 6.09 5.56 24.16
N PHE A 161 5.11 4.96 23.49
CA PHE A 161 3.75 4.91 24.04
C PHE A 161 3.74 3.98 25.27
N ASN A 162 3.27 4.50 26.40
CA ASN A 162 3.20 3.74 27.65
C ASN A 162 2.25 2.53 27.57
N ASN A 163 1.16 2.64 26.79
CA ASN A 163 0.17 1.58 26.62
C ASN A 163 -0.10 1.27 25.15
N MET A 164 -0.24 -0.03 24.88
CA MET A 164 -0.59 -0.55 23.55
C MET A 164 -1.96 -0.05 23.06
N ASP A 165 -2.93 0.11 23.96
CA ASP A 165 -4.27 0.59 23.61
C ASP A 165 -4.24 2.00 23.03
N THR A 166 -3.38 2.86 23.57
CA THR A 166 -3.17 4.22 23.06
C THR A 166 -2.56 4.18 21.66
N ALA A 167 -1.49 3.40 21.47
CA ALA A 167 -0.88 3.22 20.16
C ALA A 167 -1.88 2.65 19.14
N PHE A 168 -2.71 1.70 19.57
CA PHE A 168 -3.77 1.10 18.75
C PHE A 168 -4.80 2.13 18.31
N ILE A 169 -5.40 2.88 19.25
CA ILE A 169 -6.40 3.92 18.94
C ILE A 169 -5.82 4.97 17.97
N MET A 170 -4.55 5.35 18.17
CA MET A 170 -3.89 6.30 17.28
C MET A 170 -3.67 5.73 15.88
N ALA A 171 -3.32 4.44 15.76
CA ALA A 171 -3.11 3.77 14.49
C ALA A 171 -4.40 3.41 13.73
N VAL A 172 -5.56 3.32 14.41
CA VAL A 172 -6.85 2.89 13.83
C VAL A 172 -7.20 3.69 12.57
N ILE A 173 -7.26 5.02 12.69
CA ILE A 173 -7.73 5.89 11.61
C ILE A 173 -6.80 5.83 10.39
N PRO A 174 -5.48 6.11 10.51
CA PRO A 174 -4.60 6.09 9.35
C PRO A 174 -4.57 4.72 8.69
N THR A 175 -4.55 3.63 9.48
CA THR A 175 -4.56 2.25 8.95
C THR A 175 -5.82 1.97 8.15
N PHE A 176 -7.02 2.29 8.66
CA PHE A 176 -8.25 2.07 7.91
C PHE A 176 -8.36 2.92 6.65
N CYS A 177 -7.86 4.15 6.67
CA CYS A 177 -7.83 5.02 5.50
C CYS A 177 -6.91 4.47 4.39
N VAL A 178 -5.70 4.01 4.73
CA VAL A 178 -4.76 3.49 3.72
C VAL A 178 -5.04 2.05 3.33
N PHE A 179 -5.67 1.24 4.19
CA PHE A 179 -5.86 -0.20 4.01
C PHE A 179 -6.49 -0.55 2.66
N MET A 180 -7.66 0.04 2.34
CA MET A 180 -8.37 -0.26 1.09
C MET A 180 -7.58 0.16 -0.15
N GLY A 181 -6.85 1.28 -0.06
CA GLY A 181 -6.00 1.76 -1.13
C GLY A 181 -4.78 0.88 -1.35
N CYS A 182 -4.14 0.40 -0.28
CA CYS A 182 -3.00 -0.52 -0.36
C CYS A 182 -3.37 -1.84 -1.03
N PHE A 183 -4.55 -2.40 -0.71
CA PHE A 183 -5.05 -3.61 -1.38
C PHE A 183 -5.36 -3.39 -2.86
N ARG A 184 -5.97 -2.25 -3.20
CA ARG A 184 -6.20 -1.93 -4.61
C ARG A 184 -4.89 -1.69 -5.38
N LEU A 185 -3.88 -1.12 -4.72
CA LEU A 185 -2.57 -0.85 -5.33
C LEU A 185 -1.78 -2.14 -5.55
N SER A 186 -1.78 -3.05 -4.58
CA SER A 186 -1.09 -4.34 -4.70
C SER A 186 -1.69 -5.20 -5.82
N GLU A 187 -3.02 -5.28 -5.93
CA GLU A 187 -3.72 -5.97 -7.02
C GLU A 187 -3.36 -5.41 -8.41
N LYS A 188 -3.09 -4.10 -8.52
CA LYS A 188 -2.70 -3.45 -9.79
C LYS A 188 -1.22 -3.64 -10.12
N LEU A 189 -0.35 -3.65 -9.11
CA LEU A 189 1.10 -3.63 -9.28
C LEU A 189 1.70 -5.03 -9.38
N LEU A 190 1.15 -6.00 -8.64
CA LEU A 190 1.69 -7.34 -8.52
C LEU A 190 0.83 -8.31 -9.32
N PRO A 191 1.39 -9.00 -10.34
CA PRO A 191 0.68 -10.08 -11.02
C PRO A 191 0.42 -11.23 -10.03
N GLU A 192 -0.70 -11.93 -10.22
CA GLU A 192 -0.92 -13.19 -9.51
C GLU A 192 0.14 -14.22 -9.94
N PHE A 193 0.61 -15.06 -9.03
CA PHE A 193 1.58 -16.12 -9.37
C PHE A 193 1.04 -17.08 -10.45
N ASP A 194 -0.28 -17.23 -10.59
CA ASP A 194 -0.93 -18.13 -11.55
C ASP A 194 -0.82 -17.56 -12.96
N ASP A 195 -0.89 -16.23 -13.11
CA ASP A 195 -0.67 -15.57 -14.39
C ASP A 195 0.77 -15.77 -14.88
N ILE A 196 1.73 -15.78 -13.96
CA ILE A 196 3.13 -16.07 -14.28
C ILE A 196 3.27 -17.55 -14.70
N ILE A 197 2.75 -18.49 -13.90
CA ILE A 197 2.82 -19.93 -14.18
C ILE A 197 2.14 -20.26 -15.52
N ARG A 198 0.97 -19.68 -15.81
CA ARG A 198 0.25 -19.87 -17.07
C ARG A 198 1.05 -19.35 -18.26
N LYS A 199 1.65 -18.17 -18.14
CA LYS A 199 2.50 -17.61 -19.21
C LYS A 199 3.74 -18.48 -19.46
N VAL A 200 4.40 -18.94 -18.40
CA VAL A 200 5.55 -19.84 -18.51
C VAL A 200 5.16 -21.16 -19.17
N ASN A 201 4.03 -21.76 -18.77
CA ASN A 201 3.53 -23.00 -19.36
C ASN A 201 3.14 -22.83 -20.85
N GLN A 202 2.55 -21.69 -21.22
CA GLN A 202 2.24 -21.37 -22.62
C GLN A 202 3.52 -21.19 -23.45
N LEU A 203 4.53 -20.49 -22.90
CA LEU A 203 5.80 -20.28 -23.57
C LEU A 203 6.56 -21.60 -23.76
N GLY A 204 6.57 -22.46 -22.74
CA GLY A 204 7.13 -23.81 -22.83
C GLY A 204 6.45 -24.65 -23.91
N LYS A 205 5.12 -24.63 -24.00
CA LYS A 205 4.38 -25.31 -25.07
C LYS A 205 4.74 -24.81 -26.47
N SER A 206 4.97 -23.50 -26.63
CA SER A 206 5.34 -22.94 -27.94
C SER A 206 6.78 -23.23 -28.38
N LEU A 207 7.68 -23.55 -27.44
CA LEU A 207 9.09 -23.83 -27.75
C LEU A 207 9.35 -25.32 -28.00
N PHE A 208 8.55 -26.21 -27.41
CA PHE A 208 8.77 -27.66 -27.44
C PHE A 208 7.68 -28.47 -28.17
N GLY A 209 6.63 -27.83 -28.67
CA GLY A 209 5.55 -28.46 -29.44
C GLY A 209 5.45 -27.87 -30.84
#